data_AF-A0A3P3TXV3-F1
#
_entry.id   AF-A0A3P3TXV3-F1
#
_cell.length_a   1.000
_cell.length_b   1.000
_cell.length_c   1.000
_cell.angle_alpha   90.00
_cell.angle_beta   90.00
_cell.angle_gamma   90.00
#
_symmetry.space_group_name_H-M   'P 1'
#
loop_
_entity.id
_entity.type
_entity.pdbx_description
1 polymer ?
#
loop_
_entity_poly.entity_id
_entity_poly.type
_entity_poly.pdbx_seq_one_letter_code
_entity_poly.pdbx_strand_id
1 'polypeptide(L)'
;MNSSEVIMLFHEIQQGTRKRFPNHYFVGEPGKQHLVELTRYIIEDLLNIPTEKIPKQITAELLWKNRLNPPAKIQGLNYTELIELSYPGQFFPWDFKQVSNGYWIGEKG
;
A
#
# COMPACT_ATOMS: atom_id res chain seq x y z
N MET A 1 -12.01 -9.25 16.63
CA MET A 1 -11.57 -8.51 15.42
C MET A 1 -12.40 -9.04 14.27
N ASN A 2 -13.31 -8.24 13.72
CA ASN A 2 -14.06 -8.64 12.53
C ASN A 2 -13.07 -8.55 11.37
N SER A 3 -12.49 -9.68 10.98
CA SER A 3 -11.59 -9.75 9.84
C SER A 3 -12.37 -9.36 8.59
N SER A 4 -12.06 -8.20 8.04
CA SER A 4 -12.71 -7.72 6.82
C SER A 4 -12.49 -8.71 5.67
N GLU A 5 -13.48 -8.83 4.80
CA GLU A 5 -13.51 -9.81 3.72
C GLU A 5 -12.23 -9.79 2.87
N VAL A 6 -11.67 -8.60 2.64
CA VAL A 6 -10.42 -8.41 1.90
C VAL A 6 -9.22 -9.09 2.56
N ILE A 7 -9.14 -9.07 3.90
CA ILE A 7 -8.05 -9.70 4.66
C ILE A 7 -8.18 -11.22 4.58
N MET A 8 -9.41 -11.76 4.70
CA MET A 8 -9.66 -13.20 4.55
C MET A 8 -9.25 -13.70 3.16
N LEU A 9 -9.66 -12.99 2.10
CA LEU A 9 -9.27 -13.31 0.73
C LEU A 9 -7.75 -13.22 0.53
N PHE A 10 -7.08 -12.25 1.15
CA PHE A 10 -5.63 -12.15 1.11
C PHE A 10 -4.96 -13.38 1.75
N HIS A 11 -5.45 -13.85 2.90
CA HIS A 11 -4.95 -15.08 3.52
C HIS A 11 -5.16 -16.31 2.64
N GLU A 12 -6.33 -16.48 2.02
CA GLU A 12 -6.57 -17.59 1.08
C GLU A 12 -5.58 -17.57 -0.10
N ILE A 13 -5.24 -16.37 -0.59
CA ILE A 13 -4.27 -16.20 -1.67
C ILE A 13 -2.86 -16.56 -1.21
N GLN A 14 -2.50 -16.13 0.01
CA GLN A 14 -1.20 -16.42 0.61
C GLN A 14 -1.01 -17.93 0.89
N GLN A 15 -2.07 -18.61 1.33
CA GLN A 15 -2.10 -20.05 1.56
C GLN A 15 -2.19 -20.88 0.27
N GLY A 16 -2.37 -20.23 -0.89
CA GLY A 16 -2.49 -20.89 -2.19
C GLY A 16 -3.85 -21.55 -2.44
N THR A 17 -4.80 -21.46 -1.50
CA THR A 17 -6.19 -21.89 -1.65
C THR A 17 -6.86 -21.16 -2.82
N ARG A 18 -6.49 -19.89 -3.02
CA ARG A 18 -6.99 -19.03 -4.09
C ARG A 18 -5.84 -18.44 -4.91
N LYS A 19 -5.96 -18.42 -6.24
CA LYS A 19 -4.88 -17.87 -7.11
C LYS A 19 -4.79 -16.34 -7.11
N ARG A 20 -5.93 -15.66 -6.94
CA ARG A 20 -6.06 -14.19 -7.00
C ARG A 20 -7.39 -13.72 -6.41
N PHE A 21 -7.47 -12.43 -6.11
CA PHE A 21 -8.71 -11.77 -5.75
C PHE A 21 -9.78 -11.94 -6.84
N PRO A 22 -11.08 -11.87 -6.48
CA PRO A 22 -12.17 -11.86 -7.45
C PRO A 22 -12.00 -10.79 -8.54
N ASN A 23 -12.59 -11.03 -9.71
CA ASN A 23 -12.57 -10.04 -10.79
C ASN A 23 -13.30 -8.76 -10.35
N HIS A 24 -12.71 -7.60 -10.68
CA HIS A 24 -13.23 -6.27 -10.33
C HIS A 24 -13.36 -5.99 -8.82
N TYR A 25 -12.71 -6.78 -7.95
CA TYR A 25 -12.80 -6.63 -6.50
C TYR A 25 -12.28 -5.27 -6.00
N PHE A 26 -11.28 -4.72 -6.67
CA PHE A 26 -10.68 -3.42 -6.36
C PHE A 26 -11.12 -2.34 -7.35
N VAL A 27 -12.35 -2.37 -7.85
CA VAL A 27 -12.87 -1.34 -8.78
C VAL A 27 -13.82 -0.39 -8.06
N GLY A 28 -13.70 0.91 -8.37
CA GLY A 28 -14.53 1.97 -7.78
C GLY A 28 -14.19 2.29 -6.32
N GLU A 29 -15.06 3.08 -5.68
CA GLU A 29 -14.90 3.52 -4.28
C GLU A 29 -14.83 2.36 -3.27
N PRO A 30 -15.67 1.31 -3.35
CA PRO A 30 -15.56 0.17 -2.42
C PRO A 30 -14.22 -0.56 -2.57
N GLY A 31 -13.74 -0.72 -3.81
CA GLY A 31 -12.44 -1.31 -4.09
C GLY A 31 -11.27 -0.50 -3.52
N LYS A 32 -11.40 0.84 -3.52
CA LYS A 32 -10.44 1.74 -2.90
C LYS A 32 -10.40 1.58 -1.37
N GLN A 33 -11.56 1.45 -0.73
CA GLN A 33 -11.63 1.18 0.72
C GLN A 33 -10.98 -0.16 1.08
N HIS A 34 -11.26 -1.22 0.32
CA HIS A 34 -10.62 -2.53 0.51
C HIS A 34 -9.11 -2.47 0.32
N LEU A 35 -8.64 -1.69 -0.67
CA LEU A 35 -7.21 -1.50 -0.92
C LEU A 35 -6.52 -0.78 0.25
N VAL A 36 -7.14 0.26 0.81
CA VAL A 36 -6.65 0.98 2.00
C VAL A 36 -6.56 0.05 3.20
N GLU A 37 -7.64 -0.68 3.47
CA GLU A 37 -7.70 -1.63 4.59
C GLU A 37 -6.62 -2.72 4.49
N LEU A 38 -6.49 -3.32 3.31
CA LEU A 38 -5.46 -4.33 3.05
C LEU A 38 -4.05 -3.77 3.22
N THR A 39 -3.82 -2.53 2.79
CA THR A 39 -2.51 -1.87 2.91
C THR A 39 -2.14 -1.65 4.38
N ARG A 40 -3.09 -1.19 5.20
CA ARG A 40 -2.88 -1.03 6.65
C ARG A 40 -2.57 -2.36 7.32
N TYR A 41 -3.35 -3.40 7.03
CA TYR A 41 -3.10 -4.75 7.54
C TYR A 41 -1.70 -5.28 7.17
N ILE A 42 -1.28 -5.09 5.91
CA ILE A 42 0.06 -5.53 5.48
C ILE A 42 1.16 -4.79 6.25
N ILE A 43 0.99 -3.49 6.51
CA ILE A 43 2.01 -2.69 7.19
C ILE A 43 2.04 -2.99 8.70
N GLU A 44 0.87 -2.92 9.34
CA GLU A 44 0.72 -3.00 10.79
C GLU A 44 0.81 -4.46 11.28
N ASP A 45 0.10 -5.39 10.66
CA ASP A 45 0.01 -6.78 11.14
C ASP A 45 1.03 -7.70 10.45
N LEU A 46 1.16 -7.64 9.12
CA LEU A 46 2.04 -8.57 8.38
C LEU A 46 3.51 -8.21 8.51
N LEU A 47 3.85 -6.93 8.36
CA LEU A 47 5.22 -6.43 8.42
C LEU A 47 5.61 -5.93 9.82
N ASN A 48 4.62 -5.74 10.71
CA ASN A 48 4.81 -5.23 12.06
C ASN A 48 5.62 -3.92 12.09
N ILE A 49 5.34 -3.05 11.11
CA ILE A 49 6.00 -1.76 10.96
C ILE A 49 5.19 -0.71 11.71
N PRO A 50 5.76 -0.05 12.72
CA PRO A 50 5.07 1.01 13.41
C PRO A 50 4.89 2.21 12.47
N THR A 51 3.78 2.91 12.61
CA THR A 51 3.36 4.04 11.75
C THR A 51 4.49 5.08 11.58
N GLU A 52 5.21 5.41 12.65
CA GLU A 52 6.38 6.30 12.65
C GLU A 52 7.55 5.88 11.73
N LYS A 53 7.69 4.58 11.44
CA LYS A 53 8.76 4.03 10.59
C LYS A 53 8.32 3.77 9.16
N ILE A 54 7.03 3.91 8.85
CA ILE A 54 6.47 3.77 7.50
C ILE A 54 7.31 4.51 6.44
N PRO A 55 7.56 5.83 6.56
CA PRO A 55 8.30 6.56 5.52
C PRO A 55 9.74 6.08 5.31
N LYS A 56 10.35 5.46 6.33
CA LYS A 56 11.73 4.97 6.26
C LYS A 56 11.86 3.52 5.79
N GLN A 57 10.82 2.71 6.01
CA GLN A 57 10.84 1.26 5.76
C GLN A 57 9.96 0.84 4.57
N ILE A 58 8.84 1.52 4.35
CA ILE A 58 7.96 1.23 3.22
C ILE A 58 8.55 1.81 1.94
N THR A 59 8.66 0.93 0.94
CA THR A 59 9.08 1.28 -0.42
C THR A 59 8.09 0.68 -1.41
N ALA A 60 8.08 1.20 -2.64
CA ALA A 60 7.22 0.68 -3.70
C ALA A 60 7.44 -0.83 -3.89
N GLU A 61 8.70 -1.27 -3.89
CA GLU A 61 9.06 -2.69 -4.04
C GLU A 61 8.44 -3.57 -2.94
N LEU A 62 8.42 -3.10 -1.69
CA LEU A 62 7.85 -3.85 -0.57
C LEU A 62 6.33 -4.05 -0.74
N LEU A 63 5.61 -3.00 -1.17
CA LEU A 63 4.17 -3.11 -1.44
C LEU A 63 3.90 -4.03 -2.65
N TRP A 64 4.71 -3.91 -3.71
CA TRP A 64 4.57 -4.74 -4.90
C TRP A 64 4.84 -6.22 -4.64
N LYS A 65 5.82 -6.52 -3.78
CA LYS A 65 6.11 -7.89 -3.30
C LYS A 65 4.93 -8.49 -2.54
N ASN A 66 4.17 -7.68 -1.82
CA ASN A 66 2.97 -8.08 -1.07
C ASN A 66 1.68 -8.05 -1.92
N ARG A 67 1.78 -8.23 -3.25
CA ARG A 67 0.63 -8.31 -4.18
C ARG A 67 -0.28 -7.08 -4.22
N LEU A 68 0.18 -5.91 -3.77
CA LEU A 68 -0.55 -4.64 -3.89
C LEU A 68 -0.41 -3.97 -5.26
N ASN A 69 0.45 -4.50 -6.15
CA ASN A 69 0.67 -3.92 -7.49
C ASN A 69 -0.55 -3.97 -8.41
N PRO A 70 -1.20 -5.14 -8.62
CA PRO A 70 -2.41 -5.19 -9.42
C PRO A 70 -3.53 -4.26 -8.91
N PRO A 71 -3.91 -4.27 -7.62
CA PRO A 71 -5.03 -3.44 -7.17
C PRO A 71 -4.71 -1.94 -7.16
N ALA A 72 -3.46 -1.53 -6.86
CA ALA A 72 -3.06 -0.13 -7.00
C ALA A 72 -3.13 0.35 -8.45
N LYS A 73 -2.68 -0.46 -9.41
CA LYS A 73 -2.78 -0.14 -10.84
C LYS A 73 -4.21 -0.02 -11.34
N ILE A 74 -5.12 -0.87 -10.87
CA ILE A 74 -6.55 -0.79 -11.20
C ILE A 74 -7.14 0.56 -10.78
N GLN A 75 -6.70 1.07 -9.62
CA GLN A 75 -7.12 2.36 -9.08
C GLN A 75 -6.32 3.54 -9.66
N GLY A 76 -5.30 3.28 -10.49
CA GLY A 76 -4.42 4.31 -11.02
C GLY A 76 -3.55 5.00 -9.97
N LEU A 77 -3.27 4.31 -8.84
CA LEU A 77 -2.56 4.87 -7.70
C LEU A 77 -1.07 4.50 -7.69
N ASN A 78 -0.26 5.48 -7.32
CA ASN A 78 1.16 5.31 -7.02
C ASN A 78 1.35 4.81 -5.58
N TYR A 79 2.56 4.33 -5.24
CA TYR A 79 2.83 3.84 -3.88
C TYR A 79 2.67 4.93 -2.81
N THR A 80 3.05 6.18 -3.11
CA THR A 80 2.89 7.32 -2.21
C THR A 80 1.42 7.68 -2.02
N GLU A 81 0.64 7.72 -3.11
CA GLU A 81 -0.79 8.00 -3.05
C GLU A 81 -1.56 6.91 -2.29
N LEU A 82 -1.16 5.65 -2.44
CA LEU A 82 -1.72 4.56 -1.68
C LEU A 82 -1.47 4.70 -0.16
N ILE A 83 -0.27 5.13 0.23
CA ILE A 83 0.05 5.37 1.64
C ILE A 83 -0.70 6.60 2.16
N GLU A 84 -0.76 7.69 1.39
CA GLU A 84 -1.56 8.88 1.75
C GLU A 84 -3.04 8.52 1.93
N LEU A 85 -3.61 7.68 1.05
CA LEU A 85 -4.99 7.20 1.22
C LEU A 85 -5.18 6.33 2.46
N SER A 86 -4.14 5.58 2.85
CA SER A 86 -4.18 4.69 4.01
C SER A 86 -3.97 5.45 5.32
N TYR A 87 -3.20 6.53 5.29
CA TYR A 87 -2.82 7.36 6.43
C TYR A 87 -2.92 8.85 6.03
N PRO A 88 -4.14 9.36 5.82
CA PRO A 88 -4.34 10.71 5.28
C PRO A 88 -3.75 11.77 6.21
N GLY A 89 -2.90 12.64 5.65
CA GLY A 89 -2.24 13.72 6.38
C GLY A 89 -1.17 13.28 7.37
N GLN A 90 -0.75 12.01 7.36
CA GLN A 90 0.32 11.52 8.25
C GLN A 90 1.70 11.53 7.61
N PHE A 91 1.79 11.35 6.29
CA PHE A 91 3.05 11.24 5.57
C PHE A 91 3.01 12.03 4.28
N PHE A 92 4.10 12.71 3.96
CA PHE A 92 4.23 13.40 2.70
C PHE A 92 5.17 12.65 1.75
N PRO A 93 5.07 12.88 0.43
CA PRO A 93 5.95 12.23 -0.55
C PRO A 93 7.45 12.39 -0.27
N TRP A 94 7.87 13.49 0.35
CA TRP A 94 9.27 13.77 0.72
C TRP A 94 9.73 13.05 2.00
N ASP A 95 8.82 12.51 2.81
CA ASP A 95 9.20 11.70 3.97
C ASP A 95 9.75 10.32 3.55
N PHE A 96 9.36 9.84 2.37
CA PHE A 96 9.76 8.53 1.89
C PHE A 96 11.23 8.51 1.44
N LYS A 97 12.00 7.56 1.95
CA LYS A 97 13.42 7.38 1.62
C LYS A 97 13.70 7.17 0.11
N GLN A 98 12.66 6.86 -0.67
CA GLN A 98 12.69 6.58 -2.10
C GLN A 98 12.29 7.80 -2.96
N VAL A 99 12.21 9.02 -2.43
CA VAL A 99 12.44 10.19 -3.28
C VAL A 99 13.89 10.15 -3.73
N SER A 100 14.08 9.73 -4.98
CA SER A 100 15.36 9.74 -5.68
C SER A 100 16.12 11.03 -5.37
N ASN A 101 17.44 10.89 -5.28
CA ASN A 101 18.46 11.89 -4.95
C ASN A 101 18.51 13.16 -5.85
N GLY A 102 17.42 13.51 -6.54
CA GLY A 102 17.28 14.60 -7.50
C GLY A 102 16.08 15.53 -7.26
N TYR A 103 15.33 15.41 -6.15
CA TYR A 103 14.26 16.38 -5.83
C TYR A 103 14.80 17.73 -5.29
N TRP A 104 16.12 17.83 -5.06
CA TRP A 104 16.83 19.08 -4.81
C TRP A 104 17.80 19.38 -5.96
N ILE A 105 17.29 19.86 -7.09
CA ILE A 105 18.04 20.83 -7.90
C ILE A 105 17.70 22.20 -7.31
N GLY A 106 18.13 22.42 -6.07
CA GLY A 106 18.32 23.78 -5.57
C GLY A 106 19.53 24.32 -6.33
N GLU A 107 19.31 25.35 -7.13
CA GLU A 107 20.36 26.12 -7.80
C GLU A 107 21.54 26.33 -6.84
N LYS A 108 22.69 25.75 -7.17
CA LYS A 108 23.97 26.13 -6.58
C LYS A 108 24.66 27.06 -7.56
N GLY A 109 24.69 28.35 -7.20
CA GLY A 109 25.68 29.32 -7.67
C GLY A 109 25.19 30.22 -8.78
#